data_AF-A0A1A2YLE3-F1
#
_entry.id   AF-A0A1A2YLE3-F1
#
_cell.length_a   1.000
_cell.length_b   1.000
_cell.length_c   1.000
_cell.angle_alpha   90.00
_cell.angle_beta   90.00
_cell.angle_gamma   90.00
#
_symmetry.space_group_name_H-M   'P 1'
#
loop_
_entity.id
_entity.type
_entity.pdbx_description
1 polymer ?
#
loop_
_entity_poly.entity_id
_entity_poly.type
_entity_poly.pdbx_seq_one_letter_code
_entity_poly.pdbx_strand_id
1 'polypeptide(L)'
;MQKLLAGATAVVTLGVTGYFGLGMAAADDAPGDGTPGDGTAYALGGAHVPGIPYDEYGRRLGAGWFPSLKREIVAYPAGQVQGHVLERLFPGIGRLDEAFPGLGVDGPSVGESVAVGTENLDAAIRRGGPGAAIGLSEGSLVVDAEQARLANDPTAPPPNQLVFSTFGNPVGHHAFGESFLTSFFPVGAVVPAMDYRIPPPVESQYDTKAFVAAYDMIADFPDRPDNLLALANTLVGEATGHTAVAFTDPSMVPPQNIRTTVNSRGAKTTTYLIPERHLPLVLPLSYLGVPEDVLNQLDAELTPMVNAGYSRNDDPLTAPLQVDPVRGFDPAAVIAPASQATFGGGGDPFSQLMSSAMAALNPGNR
;
A
#
# COMPACT_ATOMS: atom_id res chain seq x y z
N MET A 1 56.21 -16.29 -25.03
CA MET A 1 57.35 -15.44 -24.63
C MET A 1 56.89 -14.00 -24.62
N GLN A 2 56.96 -13.36 -23.44
CA GLN A 2 57.25 -11.94 -23.21
C GLN A 2 56.41 -10.87 -23.94
N LYS A 3 55.92 -9.79 -23.34
CA LYS A 3 55.85 -9.19 -21.99
C LYS A 3 55.33 -7.74 -22.27
N LEU A 4 54.92 -7.03 -21.22
CA LEU A 4 54.79 -5.56 -21.10
C LEU A 4 53.49 -4.94 -21.63
N LEU A 5 52.92 -3.91 -21.00
CA LEU A 5 52.92 -3.38 -19.64
C LEU A 5 51.91 -2.20 -19.70
N ALA A 6 51.34 -1.86 -18.55
CA ALA A 6 50.43 -0.76 -18.31
C ALA A 6 50.88 0.63 -18.84
N GLY A 7 49.91 1.52 -19.04
CA GLY A 7 50.11 2.95 -19.20
C GLY A 7 48.80 3.73 -19.09
N ALA A 8 48.66 4.53 -18.04
CA ALA A 8 47.47 5.27 -17.64
C ALA A 8 47.34 6.66 -18.31
N THR A 9 46.11 7.19 -18.24
CA THR A 9 45.73 8.60 -17.95
C THR A 9 45.00 9.38 -19.05
N ALA A 10 43.89 9.97 -18.60
CA ALA A 10 42.83 10.78 -19.22
C ALA A 10 43.22 11.95 -20.13
N VAL A 11 42.29 12.38 -21.01
CA VAL A 11 41.64 13.72 -21.02
C VAL A 11 40.40 13.73 -21.96
N VAL A 12 39.25 14.02 -21.33
CA VAL A 12 38.02 14.77 -21.72
C VAL A 12 37.88 15.32 -23.17
N THR A 13 36.71 15.14 -23.81
CA THR A 13 35.77 16.22 -24.23
C THR A 13 34.42 15.67 -24.74
N LEU A 14 33.36 16.36 -24.30
CA LEU A 14 31.91 16.26 -24.52
C LEU A 14 31.44 16.11 -25.98
N GLY A 15 30.27 15.47 -26.17
CA GLY A 15 29.43 15.73 -27.34
C GLY A 15 28.28 14.76 -27.60
N VAL A 16 27.06 15.16 -27.19
CA VAL A 16 25.77 14.93 -27.86
C VAL A 16 25.05 13.58 -27.68
N THR A 17 24.13 13.59 -26.71
CA THR A 17 22.75 13.04 -26.70
C THR A 17 22.26 12.23 -27.90
N GLY A 18 21.71 11.04 -27.61
CA GLY A 18 20.74 10.41 -28.49
C GLY A 18 20.37 8.97 -28.14
N TYR A 19 19.31 8.83 -27.34
CA TYR A 19 18.37 7.68 -27.31
C TYR A 19 18.84 6.32 -26.77
N PHE A 20 17.99 5.76 -25.89
CA PHE A 20 18.04 4.43 -25.24
C PHE A 20 19.01 4.30 -24.05
N GLY A 21 18.53 4.65 -22.86
CA GLY A 21 19.13 4.28 -21.59
C GLY A 21 18.07 3.69 -20.66
N LEU A 22 18.09 2.36 -20.51
CA LEU A 22 17.51 1.69 -19.35
C LEU A 22 18.26 2.22 -18.13
N GLY A 23 17.60 3.06 -17.34
CA GLY A 23 18.18 3.57 -16.10
C GLY A 23 18.34 2.41 -15.13
N MET A 24 19.58 2.00 -14.86
CA MET A 24 19.87 1.17 -13.70
C MET A 24 19.53 2.00 -12.47
N ALA A 25 18.50 1.58 -11.72
CA ALA A 25 18.20 2.13 -10.41
C ALA A 25 19.36 1.78 -9.48
N ALA A 26 20.14 2.79 -9.07
CA ALA A 26 21.02 2.65 -7.93
C ALA A 26 20.15 2.66 -6.66
N ALA A 27 20.49 1.82 -5.68
CA ALA A 27 19.89 1.91 -4.36
C ALA A 27 20.26 3.28 -3.75
N ASP A 28 19.26 4.13 -3.53
CA ASP A 28 19.45 5.42 -2.87
C ASP A 28 19.62 5.18 -1.35
N ASP A 29 20.60 5.83 -0.72
CA ASP A 29 20.62 6.03 0.73
C ASP A 29 19.32 6.75 1.14
N ALA A 30 18.73 6.40 2.29
CA ALA A 30 17.49 7.00 2.79
C ALA A 30 17.60 8.54 2.80
N PRO A 31 16.93 9.26 1.88
CA PRO A 31 17.07 10.71 1.77
C PRO A 31 16.37 11.39 2.95
N GLY A 32 16.87 12.56 3.37
CA GLY A 32 16.13 13.46 4.27
C GLY A 32 14.69 13.61 3.79
N ASP A 33 13.75 13.36 4.68
CA ASP A 33 12.52 12.64 4.38
C ASP A 33 11.41 13.45 3.70
N GLY A 34 11.63 14.74 3.39
CA GLY A 34 10.62 15.64 2.81
C GLY A 34 9.38 15.83 3.68
N THR A 35 9.32 15.17 4.84
CA THR A 35 8.20 15.17 5.76
C THR A 35 8.25 16.48 6.56
N PRO A 36 7.14 17.21 6.69
CA PRO A 36 7.07 18.32 7.64
C PRO A 36 7.44 17.81 9.05
N GLY A 37 8.49 18.36 9.66
CA GLY A 37 9.01 17.89 10.96
C GLY A 37 8.01 18.05 12.12
N ASP A 38 7.17 19.07 12.03
CA ASP A 38 6.01 19.34 12.87
C ASP A 38 4.79 19.58 11.96
N GLY A 39 3.62 19.00 12.28
CA GLY A 39 2.42 19.14 11.44
C GLY A 39 1.30 18.16 11.79
N THR A 40 0.34 18.03 10.88
CA THR A 40 -0.82 17.15 11.04
C THR A 40 -0.71 15.90 10.15
N ALA A 41 -0.98 14.73 10.71
CA ALA A 41 -1.23 13.51 9.96
C ALA A 41 -2.74 13.40 9.72
N TYR A 42 -3.17 13.77 8.51
CA TYR A 42 -4.55 13.65 8.04
C TYR A 42 -4.80 12.21 7.63
N ALA A 43 -5.35 11.42 8.54
CA ALA A 43 -5.48 9.98 8.41
C ALA A 43 -6.85 9.58 7.86
N LEU A 44 -6.87 8.87 6.73
CA LEU A 44 -8.02 8.19 6.14
C LEU A 44 -7.83 6.69 6.28
N GLY A 45 -8.68 6.05 7.08
CA GLY A 45 -8.73 4.59 7.17
C GLY A 45 -9.15 3.95 5.85
N GLY A 46 -9.08 2.61 5.76
CA GLY A 46 -9.62 1.86 4.62
C GLY A 46 -11.14 1.71 4.65
N ALA A 47 -11.67 0.92 3.72
CA ALA A 47 -13.09 0.57 3.66
C ALA A 47 -13.57 0.02 5.02
N HIS A 48 -14.77 0.41 5.46
CA HIS A 48 -15.29 0.03 6.77
C HIS A 48 -15.87 -1.40 6.77
N VAL A 49 -15.12 -2.37 7.30
CA VAL A 49 -15.55 -3.76 7.52
C VAL A 49 -16.15 -3.90 8.93
N PRO A 50 -17.34 -4.52 9.10
CA PRO A 50 -17.95 -4.66 10.41
C PRO A 50 -17.03 -5.41 11.39
N GLY A 51 -16.93 -4.89 12.62
CA GLY A 51 -16.10 -5.50 13.67
C GLY A 51 -14.65 -5.00 13.74
N ILE A 52 -14.19 -4.19 12.78
CA ILE A 52 -12.89 -3.49 12.88
C ILE A 52 -13.10 -2.11 13.53
N PRO A 53 -12.30 -1.76 14.56
CA PRO A 53 -12.43 -0.50 15.30
C PRO A 53 -11.69 0.63 14.58
N TYR A 54 -12.32 1.16 13.54
CA TYR A 54 -11.71 2.13 12.63
C TYR A 54 -11.19 3.40 13.30
N ASP A 55 -11.79 3.84 14.41
CA ASP A 55 -11.28 5.00 15.15
C ASP A 55 -9.86 4.75 15.69
N GLU A 56 -9.59 3.59 16.28
CA GLU A 56 -8.28 3.29 16.88
C GLU A 56 -7.25 2.94 15.80
N TYR A 57 -7.68 2.25 14.74
CA TYR A 57 -6.83 2.00 13.57
C TYR A 57 -6.48 3.32 12.87
N GLY A 58 -7.44 4.23 12.71
CA GLY A 58 -7.23 5.56 12.16
C GLY A 58 -6.27 6.42 12.99
N ARG A 59 -6.35 6.37 14.33
CA ARG A 59 -5.39 7.08 15.20
C ARG A 59 -3.96 6.60 15.04
N ARG A 60 -3.78 5.30 14.79
CA ARG A 60 -2.46 4.65 14.72
C ARG A 60 -1.94 4.49 13.28
N LEU A 61 -2.76 4.78 12.27
CA LEU A 61 -2.41 4.71 10.86
C LEU A 61 -1.14 5.51 10.55
N GLY A 62 -0.10 4.83 10.07
CA GLY A 62 1.19 5.42 9.73
C GLY A 62 1.95 5.98 10.95
N ALA A 63 1.65 5.56 12.18
CA ALA A 63 2.28 6.11 13.38
C ALA A 63 3.79 5.84 13.44
N GLY A 64 4.24 4.66 13.00
CA GLY A 64 5.67 4.31 12.93
C GLY A 64 6.44 5.13 11.90
N TRP A 65 5.78 5.56 10.82
CA TRP A 65 6.37 6.34 9.74
C TRP A 65 6.39 7.85 10.00
N PHE A 66 5.42 8.36 10.77
CA PHE A 66 5.24 9.79 11.01
C PHE A 66 5.13 10.14 12.51
N PRO A 67 6.07 9.71 13.37
CA PRO A 67 5.87 9.71 14.83
C PRO A 67 5.68 11.10 15.45
N SER A 68 6.16 12.18 14.81
CA SER A 68 6.05 13.55 15.31
C SER A 68 4.74 14.25 14.94
N LEU A 69 3.95 13.72 14.01
CA LEU A 69 2.75 14.39 13.50
C LEU A 69 1.55 14.24 14.45
N LYS A 70 0.81 15.33 14.64
CA LYS A 70 -0.48 15.34 15.35
C LYS A 70 -1.53 14.63 14.51
N ARG A 71 -2.25 13.68 15.09
CA ARG A 71 -3.27 12.89 14.36
C ARG A 71 -4.58 13.65 14.22
N GLU A 72 -5.10 13.72 13.00
CA GLU A 72 -6.48 14.12 12.67
C GLU A 72 -7.09 13.02 11.81
N ILE A 73 -8.14 12.37 12.30
CA ILE A 73 -8.90 11.41 11.49
C ILE A 73 -9.82 12.21 10.59
N VAL A 74 -9.69 12.00 9.28
CA VAL A 74 -10.59 12.57 8.29
C VAL A 74 -11.67 11.54 8.00
N ALA A 75 -12.88 11.83 8.47
CA ALA A 75 -14.03 10.96 8.26
C ALA A 75 -14.46 10.99 6.78
N TYR A 76 -14.81 9.82 6.26
CA TYR A 76 -15.45 9.65 4.96
C TYR A 76 -16.33 8.39 5.01
N PRO A 77 -17.23 8.17 4.04
CA PRO A 77 -18.18 7.07 4.12
C PRO A 77 -17.53 5.68 4.13
N ALA A 78 -16.32 5.55 3.57
CA ALA A 78 -15.57 4.29 3.45
C ALA A 78 -16.44 3.17 2.87
N GLY A 79 -16.82 3.36 1.60
CA GLY A 79 -17.79 2.55 0.90
C GLY A 79 -17.37 1.09 0.92
N GLN A 80 -18.21 0.23 1.51
CA GLN A 80 -18.04 -1.19 1.28
C GLN A 80 -18.07 -1.46 -0.23
N VAL A 81 -17.32 -2.46 -0.69
CA VAL A 81 -17.06 -2.83 -2.11
C VAL A 81 -18.33 -3.01 -2.97
N GLN A 82 -19.53 -2.83 -2.40
CA GLN A 82 -20.77 -3.45 -2.79
C GLN A 82 -21.98 -2.51 -2.74
N GLY A 83 -21.80 -1.19 -2.67
CA GLY A 83 -22.91 -0.24 -2.58
C GLY A 83 -23.99 -0.38 -3.67
N HIS A 84 -24.98 0.51 -3.66
CA HIS A 84 -26.21 0.48 -4.49
C HIS A 84 -26.03 0.26 -6.02
N VAL A 85 -24.80 0.32 -6.54
CA VAL A 85 -24.40 -0.08 -7.90
C VAL A 85 -24.71 -1.56 -8.17
N LEU A 86 -24.53 -2.44 -7.19
CA LEU A 86 -24.89 -3.86 -7.35
C LEU A 86 -26.41 -4.05 -7.45
N GLU A 87 -27.22 -3.27 -6.72
CA GLU A 87 -28.68 -3.23 -6.90
C GLU A 87 -29.08 -2.75 -8.30
N ARG A 88 -28.32 -1.82 -8.89
CA ARG A 88 -28.55 -1.37 -10.28
C ARG A 88 -28.19 -2.45 -11.32
N LEU A 89 -27.15 -3.24 -11.06
CA LEU A 89 -26.70 -4.33 -11.95
C LEU A 89 -27.53 -5.61 -11.76
N PHE A 90 -27.99 -5.86 -10.53
CA PHE A 90 -28.74 -7.05 -10.11
C PHE A 90 -29.90 -6.64 -9.19
N PRO A 91 -31.04 -6.18 -9.74
CA PRO A 91 -32.19 -5.72 -8.96
C PRO A 91 -32.69 -6.76 -7.95
N GLY A 92 -32.83 -6.35 -6.69
CA GLY A 92 -33.27 -7.17 -5.56
C GLY A 92 -32.14 -7.68 -4.65
N ILE A 93 -30.87 -7.46 -4.99
CA ILE A 93 -29.72 -7.86 -4.17
C ILE A 93 -29.55 -6.99 -2.91
N GLY A 94 -30.01 -5.73 -2.94
CA GLY A 94 -30.03 -4.82 -1.79
C GLY A 94 -30.94 -5.31 -0.65
N ARG A 95 -31.87 -6.23 -0.93
CA ARG A 95 -32.68 -6.90 0.10
C ARG A 95 -31.88 -7.89 0.94
N LEU A 96 -30.63 -8.20 0.54
CA LEU A 96 -29.71 -8.96 1.37
C LEU A 96 -29.26 -8.16 2.59
N ASP A 97 -29.19 -6.83 2.54
CA ASP A 97 -28.95 -6.00 3.75
C ASP A 97 -30.10 -6.10 4.75
N GLU A 98 -31.35 -6.27 4.28
CA GLU A 98 -32.51 -6.52 5.16
C GLU A 98 -32.39 -7.87 5.88
N ALA A 99 -31.77 -8.87 5.24
CA ALA A 99 -31.57 -10.21 5.77
C ALA A 99 -30.27 -10.35 6.59
N PHE A 100 -29.25 -9.54 6.29
CA PHE A 100 -27.94 -9.54 6.92
C PHE A 100 -27.44 -8.09 7.09
N PRO A 101 -27.87 -7.40 8.16
CA PRO A 101 -27.51 -6.02 8.40
C PRO A 101 -25.98 -5.83 8.47
N GLY A 102 -25.44 -4.95 7.63
CA GLY A 102 -24.00 -4.63 7.59
C GLY A 102 -23.21 -5.29 6.45
N LEU A 103 -23.89 -5.91 5.48
CA LEU A 103 -23.31 -6.31 4.18
C LEU A 103 -22.94 -5.09 3.31
N GLY A 104 -23.54 -3.93 3.58
CA GLY A 104 -23.25 -2.65 2.93
C GLY A 104 -23.59 -2.64 1.45
N VAL A 105 -24.59 -3.44 1.06
CA VAL A 105 -25.16 -3.45 -0.29
C VAL A 105 -26.02 -2.20 -0.57
N ASP A 106 -26.42 -1.47 0.47
CA ASP A 106 -27.11 -0.18 0.44
C ASP A 106 -26.21 1.05 0.63
N GLY A 107 -24.90 0.83 0.86
CA GLY A 107 -23.90 1.89 1.06
C GLY A 107 -23.58 2.71 -0.20
N PRO A 108 -22.84 3.83 -0.04
CA PRO A 108 -22.32 4.57 -1.19
C PRO A 108 -21.36 3.71 -2.00
N SER A 109 -21.27 3.98 -3.30
CA SER A 109 -20.21 3.36 -4.12
C SER A 109 -18.83 3.83 -3.67
N VAL A 110 -17.78 3.11 -4.08
CA VAL A 110 -16.40 3.56 -3.84
C VAL A 110 -16.16 4.92 -4.51
N GLY A 111 -16.70 5.14 -5.72
CA GLY A 111 -16.65 6.44 -6.37
C GLY A 111 -17.26 7.59 -5.55
N GLU A 112 -18.45 7.38 -4.99
CA GLU A 112 -19.13 8.36 -4.13
C GLU A 112 -18.38 8.60 -2.81
N SER A 113 -17.91 7.53 -2.18
CA SER A 113 -17.13 7.59 -0.95
C SER A 113 -15.84 8.37 -1.14
N VAL A 114 -15.12 8.12 -2.25
CA VAL A 114 -13.90 8.86 -2.60
C VAL A 114 -14.19 10.33 -2.84
N ALA A 115 -15.30 10.67 -3.51
CA ALA A 115 -15.68 12.06 -3.74
C ALA A 115 -15.93 12.81 -2.41
N VAL A 116 -16.68 12.21 -1.48
CA VAL A 116 -16.91 12.79 -0.15
C VAL A 116 -15.61 12.89 0.65
N GLY A 117 -14.79 11.85 0.62
CA GLY A 117 -13.49 11.84 1.29
C GLY A 117 -12.56 12.93 0.79
N THR A 118 -12.55 13.21 -0.52
CA THR A 118 -11.70 14.23 -1.13
C THR A 118 -12.07 15.62 -0.62
N GLU A 119 -13.36 15.96 -0.57
CA GLU A 119 -13.84 17.23 -0.01
C GLU A 119 -13.49 17.37 1.49
N ASN A 120 -13.63 16.29 2.25
CA ASN A 120 -13.33 16.29 3.68
C ASN A 120 -11.83 16.43 3.94
N LEU A 121 -10.98 15.76 3.15
CA LEU A 121 -9.53 15.85 3.25
C LEU A 121 -9.04 17.25 2.89
N ASP A 122 -9.55 17.86 1.81
CA ASP A 122 -9.23 19.25 1.48
C ASP A 122 -9.56 20.20 2.63
N ALA A 123 -10.78 20.09 3.16
CA ALA A 123 -11.23 20.94 4.24
C ALA A 123 -10.35 20.76 5.49
N ALA A 124 -9.88 19.54 5.77
CA ALA A 124 -8.92 19.27 6.84
C ALA A 124 -7.56 19.92 6.57
N ILE A 125 -6.98 19.71 5.39
CA ILE A 125 -5.69 20.31 4.98
C ILE A 125 -5.71 21.82 5.09
N ARG A 126 -6.76 22.49 4.56
CA ARG A 126 -6.87 23.95 4.60
C ARG A 126 -7.03 24.51 6.01
N ARG A 127 -7.61 23.75 6.94
CA ARG A 127 -7.74 24.15 8.35
C ARG A 127 -6.50 23.84 9.18
N GLY A 128 -5.88 22.68 8.95
CA GLY A 128 -4.82 22.13 9.80
C GLY A 128 -3.40 22.53 9.38
N GLY A 129 -3.20 23.00 8.15
CA GLY A 129 -1.90 23.46 7.65
C GLY A 129 -0.96 22.32 7.23
N PRO A 130 0.37 22.53 7.32
CA PRO A 130 1.36 21.56 6.87
C PRO A 130 1.23 20.18 7.51
N GLY A 131 1.54 19.12 6.76
CA GLY A 131 1.34 17.76 7.25
C GLY A 131 1.53 16.65 6.22
N ALA A 132 1.05 15.46 6.59
CA ALA A 132 1.00 14.29 5.73
C ALA A 132 -0.46 13.87 5.50
N ALA A 133 -0.88 13.73 4.24
CA ALA A 133 -2.14 13.08 3.89
C ALA A 133 -1.88 11.57 3.81
N ILE A 134 -2.51 10.79 4.68
CA ILE A 134 -2.22 9.36 4.86
C ILE A 134 -3.48 8.54 4.59
N GLY A 135 -3.42 7.63 3.63
CA GLY A 135 -4.55 6.80 3.22
C GLY A 135 -4.19 5.32 3.18
N LEU A 136 -5.06 4.48 3.76
CA LEU A 136 -5.00 3.02 3.65
C LEU A 136 -6.08 2.51 2.69
N SER A 137 -5.75 1.62 1.77
CA SER A 137 -6.72 0.94 0.89
C SER A 137 -7.63 1.95 0.16
N GLU A 138 -8.95 1.91 0.31
CA GLU A 138 -9.85 2.95 -0.24
C GLU A 138 -9.46 4.39 0.16
N GLY A 139 -8.94 4.61 1.37
CA GLY A 139 -8.46 5.91 1.82
C GLY A 139 -7.28 6.43 0.99
N SER A 140 -6.49 5.55 0.37
CA SER A 140 -5.44 5.99 -0.57
C SER A 140 -6.03 6.57 -1.85
N LEU A 141 -7.20 6.10 -2.29
CA LEU A 141 -7.90 6.66 -3.45
C LEU A 141 -8.35 8.10 -3.19
N VAL A 142 -8.73 8.41 -1.94
CA VAL A 142 -9.01 9.79 -1.50
C VAL A 142 -7.74 10.64 -1.51
N VAL A 143 -6.63 10.10 -0.98
CA VAL A 143 -5.33 10.78 -0.97
C VAL A 143 -4.86 11.10 -2.39
N ASP A 144 -4.97 10.15 -3.32
CA ASP A 144 -4.61 10.34 -4.73
C ASP A 144 -5.51 11.37 -5.42
N ALA A 145 -6.84 11.30 -5.18
CA ALA A 145 -7.80 12.25 -5.73
C ALA A 145 -7.52 13.68 -5.24
N GLU A 146 -7.19 13.85 -3.95
CA GLU A 146 -6.81 15.14 -3.40
C GLU A 146 -5.49 15.66 -3.96
N GLN A 147 -4.48 14.78 -4.13
CA GLN A 147 -3.22 15.16 -4.74
C GLN A 147 -3.43 15.66 -6.17
N ALA A 148 -4.28 14.98 -6.94
CA ALA A 148 -4.64 15.36 -8.31
C ALA A 148 -5.39 16.70 -8.35
N ARG A 149 -6.27 16.95 -7.37
CA ARG A 149 -7.01 18.21 -7.24
C ARG A 149 -6.06 19.37 -6.93
N LEU A 150 -5.22 19.24 -5.90
CA LEU A 150 -4.26 20.28 -5.51
C LEU A 150 -3.15 20.51 -6.54
N ALA A 151 -2.84 19.51 -7.37
CA ALA A 151 -1.88 19.67 -8.46
C ALA A 151 -2.27 20.81 -9.42
N ASN A 152 -3.57 21.08 -9.56
CA ASN A 152 -4.12 22.04 -10.52
C ASN A 152 -4.79 23.26 -9.84
N ASP A 153 -4.79 23.32 -8.52
CA ASP A 153 -5.44 24.39 -7.77
C ASP A 153 -4.49 25.60 -7.58
N PRO A 154 -4.85 26.81 -8.06
CA PRO A 154 -4.03 28.01 -7.88
C PRO A 154 -3.91 28.47 -6.42
N THR A 155 -4.75 27.94 -5.53
CA THR A 155 -4.74 28.21 -4.09
C THR A 155 -4.12 27.09 -3.26
N ALA A 156 -3.53 26.08 -3.92
CA ALA A 156 -2.95 24.93 -3.25
C ALA A 156 -1.79 25.34 -2.30
N PRO A 157 -1.62 24.63 -1.16
CA PRO A 157 -0.47 24.84 -0.29
C PRO A 157 0.87 24.73 -1.03
N PRO A 158 1.93 25.46 -0.63
CA PRO A 158 3.26 25.29 -1.22
C PRO A 158 3.75 23.84 -1.21
N PRO A 159 4.58 23.42 -2.20
CA PRO A 159 5.07 22.04 -2.35
C PRO A 159 5.68 21.42 -1.08
N ASN A 160 6.32 22.24 -0.24
CA ASN A 160 7.00 21.79 0.98
C ASN A 160 6.09 21.73 2.23
N GLN A 161 4.78 21.95 2.07
CA GLN A 161 3.83 21.87 3.19
C GLN A 161 3.15 20.51 3.30
N LEU A 162 3.09 19.73 2.23
CA LEU A 162 2.36 18.47 2.22
C LEU A 162 3.20 17.34 1.64
N VAL A 163 3.08 16.18 2.24
CA VAL A 163 3.49 14.89 1.67
C VAL A 163 2.27 13.97 1.58
N PHE A 164 2.14 13.26 0.47
CA PHE A 164 1.07 12.30 0.25
C PHE A 164 1.59 10.90 0.57
N SER A 165 0.81 10.07 1.25
CA SER A 165 1.29 8.80 1.78
C SER A 165 0.21 7.74 1.65
N THR A 166 0.53 6.67 0.93
CA THR A 166 -0.43 5.62 0.60
C THR A 166 0.05 4.28 1.13
N PHE A 167 -0.87 3.54 1.74
CA PHE A 167 -0.68 2.17 2.22
C PHE A 167 -1.70 1.29 1.51
N GLY A 168 -1.26 0.20 0.88
CA GLY A 168 -2.21 -0.74 0.25
C GLY A 168 -3.00 -0.10 -0.90
N ASN A 169 -2.38 0.77 -1.73
CA ASN A 169 -3.12 1.51 -2.75
C ASN A 169 -3.72 0.58 -3.83
N PRO A 170 -5.04 0.59 -4.10
CA PRO A 170 -5.64 -0.27 -5.13
C PRO A 170 -5.31 0.11 -6.58
N VAL A 171 -4.83 1.33 -6.84
CA VAL A 171 -4.60 1.88 -8.20
C VAL A 171 -3.17 2.39 -8.41
N GLY A 172 -2.21 1.92 -7.61
CA GLY A 172 -0.82 2.37 -7.69
C GLY A 172 -0.05 1.77 -8.87
N HIS A 173 0.73 2.60 -9.57
CA HIS A 173 1.90 2.17 -10.32
C HIS A 173 3.15 2.58 -9.53
N HIS A 174 3.90 1.61 -9.01
CA HIS A 174 5.02 1.86 -8.12
C HIS A 174 6.32 1.26 -8.65
N ALA A 175 7.45 1.58 -8.02
CA ALA A 175 8.77 1.24 -8.56
C ALA A 175 9.10 -0.27 -8.58
N PHE A 176 8.20 -1.13 -8.07
CA PHE A 176 8.37 -2.58 -7.97
C PHE A 176 7.26 -3.36 -8.68
N GLY A 177 6.24 -2.71 -9.21
CA GLY A 177 5.05 -3.38 -9.74
C GLY A 177 3.85 -2.44 -9.83
N GLU A 178 2.67 -3.04 -9.82
CA GLU A 178 1.40 -2.32 -9.89
C GLU A 178 0.32 -3.02 -9.06
N SER A 179 -0.72 -2.26 -8.77
CA SER A 179 -1.84 -2.68 -7.96
C SER A 179 -2.88 -3.45 -8.77
N PHE A 180 -3.74 -4.21 -8.08
CA PHE A 180 -4.75 -5.07 -8.68
C PHE A 180 -5.61 -4.34 -9.72
N LEU A 181 -6.20 -3.19 -9.38
CA LEU A 181 -7.13 -2.53 -10.30
C LEU A 181 -6.41 -2.00 -11.54
N THR A 182 -5.17 -1.52 -11.40
CA THR A 182 -4.35 -1.07 -12.54
C THR A 182 -3.94 -2.22 -13.46
N SER A 183 -3.78 -3.44 -12.94
CA SER A 183 -3.49 -4.63 -13.78
C SER A 183 -4.66 -5.07 -14.65
N PHE A 184 -5.90 -4.75 -14.27
CA PHE A 184 -7.10 -5.20 -14.99
C PHE A 184 -7.87 -4.11 -15.73
N PHE A 185 -7.74 -2.85 -15.30
CA PHE A 185 -8.52 -1.75 -15.82
C PHE A 185 -7.62 -0.62 -16.34
N PRO A 186 -7.69 -0.27 -17.64
CA PRO A 186 -6.91 0.84 -18.17
C PRO A 186 -7.41 2.18 -17.62
N VAL A 187 -6.53 3.19 -17.66
CA VAL A 187 -6.88 4.58 -17.34
C VAL A 187 -8.18 5.00 -18.04
N GLY A 188 -9.11 5.57 -17.27
CA GLY A 188 -10.41 6.02 -17.75
C GLY A 188 -11.50 4.94 -17.77
N ALA A 189 -11.17 3.66 -17.61
CA ALA A 189 -12.18 2.62 -17.41
C ALA A 189 -12.89 2.82 -16.06
N VAL A 190 -14.18 2.50 -16.02
CA VAL A 190 -14.95 2.44 -14.77
C VAL A 190 -14.95 1.00 -14.29
N VAL A 191 -14.47 0.77 -13.07
CA VAL A 191 -14.48 -0.54 -12.43
C VAL A 191 -15.93 -0.92 -12.13
N PRO A 192 -16.44 -2.03 -12.69
CA PRO A 192 -17.80 -2.50 -12.43
C PRO A 192 -18.05 -2.70 -10.93
N ALA A 193 -19.30 -2.49 -10.48
CA ALA A 193 -19.74 -2.55 -9.08
C ALA A 193 -19.14 -1.51 -8.11
N MET A 194 -17.93 -1.00 -8.36
CA MET A 194 -17.30 0.04 -7.54
C MET A 194 -17.72 1.46 -7.94
N ASP A 195 -18.18 1.66 -9.18
CA ASP A 195 -18.42 3.00 -9.78
C ASP A 195 -17.21 3.93 -9.63
N TYR A 196 -16.02 3.36 -9.72
CA TYR A 196 -14.76 4.05 -9.57
C TYR A 196 -14.05 4.10 -10.93
N ARG A 197 -13.66 5.30 -11.37
CA ARG A 197 -12.93 5.49 -12.63
C ARG A 197 -11.43 5.47 -12.36
N ILE A 198 -10.69 4.60 -13.05
CA ILE A 198 -9.23 4.54 -12.94
C ILE A 198 -8.62 5.89 -13.36
N PRO A 199 -7.94 6.60 -12.44
CA PRO A 199 -7.34 7.89 -12.76
C PRO A 199 -6.07 7.71 -13.61
N PRO A 200 -5.68 8.72 -14.41
CA PRO A 200 -4.33 8.76 -14.96
C PRO A 200 -3.29 8.97 -13.84
N PRO A 201 -2.01 8.62 -14.06
CA PRO A 201 -0.93 9.00 -13.16
C PRO A 201 -0.91 10.52 -12.89
N VAL A 202 -0.66 10.89 -11.64
CA VAL A 202 -0.75 12.28 -11.18
C VAL A 202 0.61 12.98 -11.30
N GLU A 203 0.66 14.05 -12.09
CA GLU A 203 1.80 14.97 -12.14
C GLU A 203 1.57 16.12 -11.15
N SER A 204 2.05 15.95 -9.91
CA SER A 204 1.89 16.89 -8.79
C SER A 204 3.20 17.57 -8.38
N GLN A 205 3.09 18.69 -7.68
CA GLN A 205 4.21 19.34 -6.99
C GLN A 205 4.55 18.73 -5.62
N TYR A 206 3.71 17.84 -5.07
CA TYR A 206 3.93 17.26 -3.73
C TYR A 206 4.59 15.90 -3.82
N ASP A 207 5.51 15.64 -2.89
CA ASP A 207 6.14 14.33 -2.76
C ASP A 207 5.13 13.27 -2.30
N THR A 208 5.34 12.04 -2.75
CA THR A 208 4.54 10.85 -2.41
C THR A 208 5.42 9.78 -1.77
N LYS A 209 4.92 9.16 -0.69
CA LYS A 209 5.47 7.94 -0.09
C LYS A 209 4.49 6.80 -0.32
N ALA A 210 4.87 5.81 -1.12
CA ALA A 210 4.06 4.63 -1.40
C ALA A 210 4.58 3.45 -0.58
N PHE A 211 3.80 2.98 0.39
CA PHE A 211 4.12 1.87 1.25
C PHE A 211 3.36 0.62 0.80
N VAL A 212 4.10 -0.39 0.38
CA VAL A 212 3.56 -1.59 -0.25
C VAL A 212 4.04 -2.81 0.52
N ALA A 213 3.13 -3.61 1.07
CA ALA A 213 3.51 -4.90 1.64
C ALA A 213 3.84 -5.86 0.49
N ALA A 214 4.94 -6.60 0.61
CA ALA A 214 5.26 -7.63 -0.36
C ALA A 214 4.13 -8.66 -0.41
N TYR A 215 3.69 -9.01 -1.62
CA TYR A 215 2.62 -9.96 -1.89
C TYR A 215 1.22 -9.53 -1.44
N ASP A 216 1.00 -8.25 -1.17
CA ASP A 216 -0.33 -7.67 -1.00
C ASP A 216 -1.15 -7.84 -2.30
N MET A 217 -2.30 -8.52 -2.25
CA MET A 217 -3.13 -8.73 -3.44
C MET A 217 -3.60 -7.42 -4.06
N ILE A 218 -3.90 -6.40 -3.26
CA ILE A 218 -4.46 -5.14 -3.71
C ILE A 218 -3.36 -4.24 -4.24
N ALA A 219 -2.25 -4.09 -3.51
CA ALA A 219 -1.22 -3.11 -3.85
C ALA A 219 -0.02 -3.67 -4.62
N ASP A 220 0.23 -4.99 -4.55
CA ASP A 220 1.41 -5.67 -5.08
C ASP A 220 1.04 -6.91 -5.90
N PHE A 221 0.22 -6.70 -6.93
CA PHE A 221 -0.36 -7.78 -7.71
C PHE A 221 0.69 -8.41 -8.65
N PRO A 222 0.74 -9.75 -8.80
CA PRO A 222 1.70 -10.40 -9.69
C PRO A 222 1.43 -10.07 -11.16
N ASP A 223 2.47 -9.65 -11.87
CA ASP A 223 2.43 -9.34 -13.31
C ASP A 223 2.43 -10.59 -14.22
N ARG A 224 2.54 -11.79 -13.63
CA ARG A 224 2.36 -13.10 -14.27
C ARG A 224 1.26 -13.90 -13.58
N PRO A 225 -0.01 -13.57 -13.86
CA PRO A 225 -1.16 -14.16 -13.16
C PRO A 225 -1.37 -15.66 -13.46
N ASP A 226 -0.65 -16.24 -14.43
CA ASP A 226 -0.62 -17.69 -14.66
C ASP A 226 0.16 -18.45 -13.59
N ASN A 227 0.97 -17.77 -12.76
CA ASN A 227 1.57 -18.35 -11.57
C ASN A 227 0.54 -18.48 -10.43
N LEU A 228 -0.14 -19.62 -10.41
CA LEU A 228 -1.18 -19.91 -9.40
C LEU A 228 -0.66 -19.93 -7.96
N LEU A 229 0.62 -20.23 -7.74
CA LEU A 229 1.20 -20.20 -6.40
C LEU A 229 1.39 -18.76 -5.92
N ALA A 230 1.82 -17.85 -6.81
CA ALA A 230 1.87 -16.43 -6.52
C ALA A 230 0.49 -15.88 -6.19
N LEU A 231 -0.54 -16.24 -6.95
CA LEU A 231 -1.94 -15.86 -6.65
C LEU A 231 -2.43 -16.42 -5.31
N ALA A 232 -2.15 -17.67 -5.00
CA ALA A 232 -2.50 -18.24 -3.69
C ALA A 232 -1.79 -17.50 -2.55
N ASN A 233 -0.53 -17.11 -2.77
CA ASN A 233 0.23 -16.35 -1.80
C ASN A 233 -0.32 -14.94 -1.60
N THR A 234 -0.73 -14.25 -2.67
CA THR A 234 -1.33 -12.92 -2.51
C THR A 234 -2.68 -12.94 -1.83
N LEU A 235 -3.50 -13.99 -2.02
CA LEU A 235 -4.76 -14.14 -1.27
C LEU A 235 -4.53 -14.20 0.25
N VAL A 236 -3.46 -14.88 0.69
CA VAL A 236 -3.09 -14.88 2.11
C VAL A 236 -2.45 -13.54 2.49
N GLY A 237 -1.64 -12.95 1.61
CA GLY A 237 -1.02 -11.64 1.81
C GLY A 237 -2.03 -10.51 1.99
N GLU A 238 -3.18 -10.57 1.30
CA GLU A 238 -4.32 -9.68 1.54
C GLU A 238 -4.85 -9.83 2.96
N ALA A 239 -5.12 -11.07 3.37
CA ALA A 239 -5.70 -11.37 4.67
C ALA A 239 -4.79 -10.98 5.85
N THR A 240 -3.46 -10.99 5.63
CA THR A 240 -2.48 -10.73 6.69
C THR A 240 -1.81 -9.37 6.56
N GLY A 241 -1.19 -9.09 5.41
CA GLY A 241 -0.30 -7.95 5.20
C GLY A 241 -0.99 -6.63 4.85
N HIS A 242 -2.13 -6.66 4.13
CA HIS A 242 -2.73 -5.46 3.51
C HIS A 242 -3.02 -4.33 4.50
N THR A 243 -3.67 -4.65 5.63
CA THR A 243 -3.91 -3.67 6.70
C THR A 243 -2.68 -3.50 7.61
N ALA A 244 -1.91 -4.56 7.81
CA ALA A 244 -0.77 -4.56 8.72
C ALA A 244 0.34 -3.60 8.30
N VAL A 245 0.52 -3.41 6.98
CA VAL A 245 1.52 -2.52 6.39
C VAL A 245 1.43 -1.08 6.94
N ALA A 246 0.22 -0.62 7.26
CA ALA A 246 -0.04 0.71 7.85
C ALA A 246 0.52 0.90 9.27
N PHE A 247 0.93 -0.18 9.94
CA PHE A 247 1.45 -0.20 11.30
C PHE A 247 2.94 -0.57 11.39
N THR A 248 3.60 -0.67 10.24
CA THR A 248 5.04 -0.88 10.13
C THR A 248 5.82 0.41 10.43
N ASP A 249 7.15 0.31 10.43
CA ASP A 249 8.04 1.43 10.63
C ASP A 249 9.30 1.34 9.72
N PRO A 250 10.07 2.43 9.58
CA PRO A 250 11.23 2.46 8.69
C PRO A 250 12.29 1.39 8.92
N SER A 251 12.42 0.84 10.14
CA SER A 251 13.44 -0.16 10.45
C SER A 251 13.17 -1.52 9.79
N MET A 252 11.93 -1.75 9.35
CA MET A 252 11.49 -2.96 8.66
C MET A 252 11.77 -2.93 7.15
N VAL A 253 12.28 -1.82 6.60
CA VAL A 253 12.53 -1.69 5.16
C VAL A 253 14.02 -1.71 4.87
N PRO A 254 14.54 -2.75 4.19
CA PRO A 254 15.94 -2.76 3.81
C PRO A 254 16.20 -1.75 2.67
N PRO A 255 17.40 -1.14 2.59
CA PRO A 255 17.67 -0.08 1.61
C PRO A 255 17.40 -0.46 0.15
N GLN A 256 17.67 -1.72 -0.26
CA GLN A 256 17.39 -2.19 -1.61
C GLN A 256 15.90 -2.22 -1.99
N ASN A 257 15.01 -2.13 -1.01
CA ASN A 257 13.57 -2.06 -1.21
C ASN A 257 13.03 -0.63 -1.26
N ILE A 258 13.91 0.36 -1.31
CA ILE A 258 13.56 1.77 -1.43
C ILE A 258 13.94 2.24 -2.82
N ARG A 259 12.96 2.73 -3.58
CA ARG A 259 13.18 3.28 -4.91
C ARG A 259 12.46 4.61 -5.06
N THR A 260 13.15 5.59 -5.62
CA THR A 260 12.58 6.93 -5.85
C THR A 260 12.49 7.22 -7.34
N THR A 261 11.35 7.74 -7.77
CA THR A 261 11.16 8.35 -9.09
C THR A 261 10.85 9.83 -8.95
N VAL A 262 11.07 10.62 -10.00
CA VAL A 262 10.79 12.05 -10.02
C VAL A 262 9.91 12.36 -11.21
N ASN A 263 8.80 13.06 -10.96
CA ASN A 263 7.85 13.41 -12.01
C ASN A 263 8.28 14.69 -12.76
N SER A 264 7.51 15.08 -13.79
CA SER A 264 7.84 16.23 -14.64
C SER A 264 7.80 17.59 -13.92
N ARG A 265 7.18 17.63 -12.73
CA ARG A 265 7.07 18.82 -11.87
C ARG A 265 8.09 18.83 -10.74
N GLY A 266 8.99 17.85 -10.71
CA GLY A 266 10.09 17.75 -9.76
C GLY A 266 9.74 17.11 -8.42
N ALA A 267 8.49 16.64 -8.24
CA ALA A 267 8.11 15.92 -7.03
C ALA A 267 8.61 14.48 -7.07
N LYS A 268 8.99 13.97 -5.89
CA LYS A 268 9.49 12.61 -5.70
C LYS A 268 8.36 11.65 -5.34
N THR A 269 8.37 10.46 -5.93
CA THR A 269 7.63 9.32 -5.39
C THR A 269 8.64 8.31 -4.85
N THR A 270 8.66 8.12 -3.54
CA THR A 270 9.49 7.09 -2.89
C THR A 270 8.62 5.88 -2.57
N THR A 271 8.91 4.76 -3.22
CA THR A 271 8.27 3.47 -2.96
C THR A 271 9.08 2.70 -1.92
N TYR A 272 8.41 2.22 -0.88
CA TYR A 272 8.92 1.33 0.14
C TYR A 272 8.22 -0.03 -0.02
N LEU A 273 8.94 -1.02 -0.55
CA LEU A 273 8.45 -2.41 -0.54
C LEU A 273 8.81 -3.04 0.80
N ILE A 274 7.82 -3.33 1.63
CA ILE A 274 8.03 -3.78 3.00
C ILE A 274 7.99 -5.33 3.01
N PRO A 275 9.09 -6.01 3.33
CA PRO A 275 9.15 -7.47 3.34
C PRO A 275 8.32 -8.08 4.46
N GLU A 276 7.72 -9.22 4.19
CA GLU A 276 7.08 -10.06 5.22
C GLU A 276 8.15 -10.86 5.98
N ARG A 277 7.87 -11.23 7.23
CA ARG A 277 8.79 -12.08 8.01
C ARG A 277 8.92 -13.48 7.41
N HIS A 278 7.80 -14.05 6.99
CA HIS A 278 7.69 -15.31 6.25
C HIS A 278 6.78 -15.08 5.05
N LEU A 279 6.84 -15.96 4.05
CA LEU A 279 5.83 -15.91 2.99
C LEU A 279 4.41 -15.93 3.57
N PRO A 280 3.46 -15.20 3.00
CA PRO A 280 2.06 -15.31 3.39
C PRO A 280 1.54 -16.75 3.44
N LEU A 281 1.90 -17.62 2.50
CA LEU A 281 1.52 -19.05 2.57
C LEU A 281 2.11 -19.81 3.78
N VAL A 282 3.23 -19.33 4.33
CA VAL A 282 3.95 -19.94 5.45
C VAL A 282 3.51 -19.36 6.79
N LEU A 283 3.08 -18.09 6.84
CA LEU A 283 2.64 -17.40 8.06
C LEU A 283 1.62 -18.19 8.90
N PRO A 284 0.56 -18.81 8.34
CA PRO A 284 -0.38 -19.61 9.14
C PRO A 284 0.28 -20.74 9.94
N LEU A 285 1.35 -21.35 9.40
CA LEU A 285 2.09 -22.41 10.08
C LEU A 285 2.88 -21.86 11.28
N SER A 286 3.41 -20.64 11.17
CA SER A 286 4.06 -19.94 12.29
C SER A 286 3.09 -19.77 13.45
N TYR A 287 1.86 -19.35 13.17
CA TYR A 287 0.82 -19.19 14.18
C TYR A 287 0.31 -20.51 14.79
N LEU A 288 0.51 -21.63 14.09
CA LEU A 288 0.25 -22.98 14.61
C LEU A 288 1.43 -23.53 15.44
N GLY A 289 2.50 -22.76 15.64
CA GLY A 289 3.65 -23.15 16.45
C GLY A 289 4.65 -24.04 15.74
N VAL A 290 4.65 -24.07 14.41
CA VAL A 290 5.71 -24.73 13.64
C VAL A 290 7.06 -24.05 13.92
N PRO A 291 8.15 -24.81 14.18
CA PRO A 291 9.45 -24.23 14.51
C PRO A 291 10.03 -23.33 13.41
N GLU A 292 10.71 -22.25 13.81
CA GLU A 292 11.29 -21.24 12.91
C GLU A 292 12.24 -21.82 11.87
N ASP A 293 13.04 -22.83 12.22
CA ASP A 293 13.97 -23.49 11.31
C ASP A 293 13.25 -24.25 10.19
N VAL A 294 12.05 -24.77 10.47
CA VAL A 294 11.18 -25.41 9.47
C VAL A 294 10.51 -24.35 8.60
N LEU A 295 10.02 -23.24 9.18
CA LEU A 295 9.44 -22.13 8.43
C LEU A 295 10.46 -21.53 7.45
N ASN A 296 11.68 -21.28 7.91
CA ASN A 296 12.77 -20.75 7.08
C ASN A 296 13.13 -21.71 5.93
N GLN A 297 13.04 -23.02 6.14
CA GLN A 297 13.24 -24.01 5.06
C GLN A 297 12.09 -23.94 4.04
N LEU A 298 10.84 -23.83 4.50
CA LEU A 298 9.69 -23.67 3.61
C LEU A 298 9.79 -22.38 2.78
N ASP A 299 10.16 -21.27 3.40
CA ASP A 299 10.38 -20.01 2.69
C ASP A 299 11.49 -20.13 1.65
N ALA A 300 12.62 -20.78 1.97
CA ALA A 300 13.72 -20.96 1.04
C ALA A 300 13.31 -21.73 -0.22
N GLU A 301 12.40 -22.71 -0.09
CA GLU A 301 11.88 -23.51 -1.20
C GLU A 301 10.77 -22.78 -1.97
N LEU A 302 9.82 -22.15 -1.27
CA LEU A 302 8.62 -21.57 -1.88
C LEU A 302 8.84 -20.17 -2.44
N THR A 303 9.75 -19.37 -1.85
CA THR A 303 9.95 -17.96 -2.25
C THR A 303 10.35 -17.83 -3.71
N PRO A 304 11.29 -18.62 -4.26
CA PRO A 304 11.60 -18.57 -5.69
C PRO A 304 10.40 -18.90 -6.58
N MET A 305 9.54 -19.83 -6.16
CA MET A 305 8.35 -20.24 -6.93
C MET A 305 7.28 -19.16 -6.96
N VAL A 306 7.03 -18.51 -5.81
CA VAL A 306 6.14 -17.34 -5.70
C VAL A 306 6.73 -16.16 -6.49
N ASN A 307 8.03 -15.89 -6.31
CA ASN A 307 8.72 -14.76 -6.94
C ASN A 307 8.77 -14.86 -8.47
N ALA A 308 8.68 -16.06 -9.04
CA ALA A 308 8.54 -16.24 -10.48
C ALA A 308 7.27 -15.58 -11.05
N GLY A 309 6.27 -15.29 -10.21
CA GLY A 309 5.06 -14.54 -10.58
C GLY A 309 5.25 -13.03 -10.74
N TYR A 310 6.47 -12.51 -10.49
CA TYR A 310 6.78 -11.09 -10.47
C TYR A 310 8.03 -10.78 -11.29
N SER A 311 7.90 -10.02 -12.37
CA SER A 311 9.02 -9.69 -13.26
C SER A 311 10.14 -8.89 -12.59
N ARG A 312 9.84 -8.16 -11.49
CA ARG A 312 10.86 -7.48 -10.68
C ARG A 312 11.96 -8.41 -10.12
N ASN A 313 11.73 -9.73 -10.11
CA ASN A 313 12.65 -10.73 -9.61
C ASN A 313 13.52 -11.38 -10.71
N ASP A 314 13.31 -11.02 -11.98
CA ASP A 314 14.05 -11.62 -13.10
C ASP A 314 15.53 -11.28 -13.10
N ASP A 315 15.89 -10.10 -12.58
CA ASP A 315 17.27 -9.68 -12.38
C ASP A 315 17.63 -9.76 -10.89
N PRO A 316 18.38 -10.80 -10.45
CA PRO A 316 18.76 -10.96 -9.06
C PRO A 316 19.61 -9.81 -8.50
N LEU A 317 20.23 -8.99 -9.36
CA LEU A 317 21.03 -7.83 -8.92
C LEU A 317 20.17 -6.65 -8.48
N THR A 318 18.92 -6.60 -8.94
CA THR A 318 17.99 -5.51 -8.66
C THR A 318 16.74 -5.98 -7.91
N ALA A 319 16.52 -7.30 -7.80
CA ALA A 319 15.41 -7.88 -7.07
C ALA A 319 15.37 -7.39 -5.60
N PRO A 320 14.19 -6.93 -5.11
CA PRO A 320 14.05 -6.56 -3.72
C PRO A 320 14.01 -7.81 -2.82
N LEU A 321 14.25 -7.61 -1.53
CA LEU A 321 14.05 -8.64 -0.52
C LEU A 321 12.56 -8.65 -0.13
N GLN A 322 11.83 -9.73 -0.39
CA GLN A 322 10.38 -9.78 -0.11
C GLN A 322 10.02 -10.60 1.13
N VAL A 323 10.92 -11.49 1.54
CA VAL A 323 10.84 -12.26 2.78
C VAL A 323 12.13 -12.02 3.56
N ASP A 324 12.01 -11.56 4.79
CA ASP A 324 13.15 -11.32 5.68
C ASP A 324 12.80 -11.82 7.09
N PRO A 325 13.26 -13.01 7.51
CA PRO A 325 12.96 -13.57 8.83
C PRO A 325 13.44 -12.72 10.02
N VAL A 326 14.31 -11.73 9.78
CA VAL A 326 14.91 -10.89 10.82
C VAL A 326 14.24 -9.52 10.89
N ARG A 327 14.03 -8.85 9.75
CA ARG A 327 13.50 -7.48 9.68
C ARG A 327 12.11 -7.37 9.06
N GLY A 328 11.65 -8.41 8.37
CA GLY A 328 10.33 -8.46 7.80
C GLY A 328 9.28 -8.39 8.91
N PHE A 329 8.16 -7.76 8.61
CA PHE A 329 7.12 -7.59 9.62
C PHE A 329 6.35 -8.89 9.84
N ASP A 330 5.95 -9.13 11.09
CA ASP A 330 4.92 -10.11 11.41
C ASP A 330 3.58 -9.36 11.49
N PRO A 331 2.62 -9.64 10.58
CA PRO A 331 1.35 -8.92 10.53
C PRO A 331 0.60 -8.88 11.87
N ALA A 332 0.61 -10.01 12.58
CA ALA A 332 -0.02 -10.13 13.89
C ALA A 332 0.67 -9.25 14.93
N ALA A 333 2.00 -9.19 14.90
CA ALA A 333 2.78 -8.42 15.86
C ALA A 333 2.63 -6.90 15.67
N VAL A 334 2.61 -6.41 14.42
CA VAL A 334 2.49 -4.97 14.14
C VAL A 334 1.07 -4.44 14.39
N ILE A 335 0.05 -5.27 14.15
CA ILE A 335 -1.34 -4.93 14.45
C ILE A 335 -1.65 -5.08 15.95
N ALA A 336 -0.98 -5.98 16.68
CA ALA A 336 -1.32 -6.32 18.06
C ALA A 336 -1.57 -5.10 18.98
N PRO A 337 -0.78 -4.01 18.97
CA PRO A 337 -1.07 -2.89 19.85
C PRO A 337 -2.37 -2.14 19.49
N ALA A 338 -2.79 -2.12 18.22
CA ALA A 338 -4.07 -1.53 17.79
C ALA A 338 -5.22 -2.42 18.25
N SER A 339 -5.07 -3.74 18.06
CA SER A 339 -6.04 -4.71 18.53
C SER A 339 -6.15 -4.72 20.05
N GLN A 340 -5.04 -4.61 20.78
CA GLN A 340 -5.03 -4.56 22.25
C GLN A 340 -5.68 -3.29 22.78
N ALA A 341 -5.33 -2.14 22.20
CA ALA A 341 -5.95 -0.84 22.53
C ALA A 341 -7.47 -0.87 22.32
N THR A 342 -7.93 -1.65 21.34
CA THR A 342 -9.36 -1.78 21.07
C THR A 342 -10.04 -2.85 21.92
N PHE A 343 -9.57 -4.10 21.86
CA PHE A 343 -10.30 -5.27 22.35
C PHE A 343 -9.86 -5.72 23.75
N GLY A 344 -8.99 -4.98 24.43
CA GLY A 344 -8.62 -5.25 25.83
C GLY A 344 -7.68 -6.45 26.04
N GLY A 345 -6.94 -6.86 24.99
CA GLY A 345 -5.79 -7.78 25.12
C GLY A 345 -6.08 -9.25 25.42
N GLY A 346 -7.30 -9.75 25.18
CA GLY A 346 -7.70 -11.12 25.56
C GLY A 346 -7.71 -12.21 24.48
N GLY A 347 -7.60 -11.86 23.18
CA GLY A 347 -7.65 -12.83 22.09
C GLY A 347 -6.25 -13.17 21.55
N ASP A 348 -5.99 -14.43 21.19
CA ASP A 348 -4.74 -14.77 20.53
C ASP A 348 -4.66 -14.12 19.13
N PRO A 349 -3.47 -13.75 18.64
CA PRO A 349 -3.33 -13.00 17.41
C PRO A 349 -3.85 -13.73 16.17
N PHE A 350 -3.83 -15.07 16.16
CA PHE A 350 -4.37 -15.89 15.07
C PHE A 350 -5.89 -15.84 15.04
N SER A 351 -6.57 -15.95 16.18
CA SER A 351 -8.03 -15.79 16.25
C SER A 351 -8.47 -14.39 15.86
N GLN A 352 -7.68 -13.36 16.15
CA GLN A 352 -7.97 -11.99 15.72
C GLN A 352 -7.78 -11.82 14.22
N LEU A 353 -6.65 -12.31 13.68
CA LEU A 353 -6.33 -12.30 12.25
C LEU A 353 -7.36 -13.10 11.43
N MET A 354 -7.75 -14.27 11.92
CA MET A 354 -8.79 -15.10 11.32
C MET A 354 -10.17 -14.48 11.49
N SER A 355 -10.45 -13.77 12.58
CA SER A 355 -11.71 -13.03 12.72
C SER A 355 -11.77 -11.84 11.76
N SER A 356 -10.67 -11.12 11.53
CA SER A 356 -10.61 -10.04 10.53
C SER A 356 -10.66 -10.58 9.11
N ALA A 357 -9.93 -11.67 8.80
CA ALA A 357 -9.98 -12.33 7.50
C ALA A 357 -11.36 -12.94 7.22
N MET A 358 -11.98 -13.59 8.21
CA MET A 358 -13.33 -14.14 8.08
C MET A 358 -14.40 -13.04 8.05
N ALA A 359 -14.24 -11.92 8.74
CA ALA A 359 -15.14 -10.76 8.62
C ALA A 359 -15.04 -10.12 7.23
N ALA A 360 -13.83 -10.07 6.65
CA ALA A 360 -13.61 -9.61 5.28
C ALA A 360 -14.16 -10.60 4.22
N LEU A 361 -14.15 -11.91 4.51
CA LEU A 361 -14.58 -12.97 3.58
C LEU A 361 -16.04 -13.40 3.77
N ASN A 362 -16.67 -13.15 4.92
CA ASN A 362 -18.01 -13.61 5.26
C ASN A 362 -18.66 -12.76 6.39
N PRO A 363 -19.40 -11.69 6.07
CA PRO A 363 -19.98 -10.77 7.07
C PRO A 363 -21.10 -11.38 7.93
N GLY A 364 -21.57 -12.59 7.61
CA GLY A 364 -22.84 -13.14 8.12
C GLY A 364 -22.79 -13.93 9.43
N ASN A 365 -21.70 -13.91 10.21
CA ASN A 365 -21.63 -14.65 11.48
C ASN A 365 -21.12 -13.80 12.64
N ARG A 366 -22.01 -12.96 13.19
CA ARG A 366 -22.23 -12.80 14.63
C ARG A 366 -23.49 -11.99 14.92
#